data_AF-A0A7S2LNZ3-F1
#
_entry.id   AF-A0A7S2LNZ3-F1
#
_cell.length_a   1.000
_cell.length_b   1.000
_cell.length_c   1.000
_cell.angle_alpha   90.00
_cell.angle_beta   90.00
_cell.angle_gamma   90.00
#
_symmetry.space_group_name_H-M   'P 1'
#
loop_
_entity.id
_entity.type
_entity.pdbx_description
1 polymer ?
#
loop_
_entity_poly.entity_id
_entity_poly.type
_entity_poly.pdbx_seq_one_letter_code
_entity_poly.pdbx_strand_id
1 'polypeptide(L)'
;NSISTLYLICGLLLFYHSAMLEKLGSAGGENNSTIASASIVDILMECLEDAVSAYTASIKVYGATIDSFVGDQSMIASTLVDLISDTRTKSPGYAADIACAPHISESLSLNLLCETILKPTIASCRSLENTEMLKSALITACKSGLSPDAAQPWIDAILAREKDIVKDLVTIETDRVLKESGIGELFGYFSHRRDFPGIPLSACPGMDPDSLKDGLKAFYSSLYAPPLPQFEGIKDQKVRHDARSQTVTGVVNAYREIYEAITSDGTGYKDLSFLGHNPDQVKMLLSL
;
A
#
# COMPACT_ATOMS: atom_id res chain seq x y z
N ASN A 1 21.41 -1.57 11.04
CA ASN A 1 22.86 -1.26 11.13
C ASN A 1 23.73 -2.22 10.33
N SER A 2 23.63 -3.55 10.47
CA SER A 2 24.54 -4.45 9.72
C SER A 2 24.48 -4.29 8.19
N ILE A 3 23.30 -4.13 7.60
CA ILE A 3 23.12 -4.02 6.13
C ILE A 3 23.75 -2.74 5.59
N SER A 4 23.57 -1.59 6.26
CA SER A 4 24.16 -0.33 5.82
C SER A 4 25.68 -0.31 5.98
N THR A 5 26.22 -0.99 6.99
CA THR A 5 27.67 -1.18 7.13
C THR A 5 28.24 -2.01 5.98
N LEU A 6 27.59 -3.12 5.60
CA LEU A 6 28.02 -3.91 4.43
C LEU A 6 27.98 -3.07 3.16
N TYR A 7 26.91 -2.31 2.95
CA TYR A 7 26.79 -1.41 1.81
C TYR A 7 27.89 -0.34 1.80
N LEU A 8 28.20 0.28 2.95
CA LEU A 8 29.32 1.21 3.07
C LEU A 8 30.67 0.57 2.71
N ILE A 9 30.91 -0.66 3.18
CA ILE A 9 32.13 -1.43 2.86
C ILE A 9 32.25 -1.63 1.35
N CYS A 10 31.17 -2.02 0.66
CA CYS A 10 31.15 -2.16 -0.79
C CYS A 10 31.53 -0.84 -1.49
N GLY A 11 30.99 0.29 -1.02
CA GLY A 11 31.36 1.61 -1.52
C GLY A 11 32.85 1.92 -1.30
N LEU A 12 33.39 1.70 -0.11
CA LEU A 12 34.82 1.94 0.14
C LEU A 12 35.72 1.06 -0.74
N LEU A 13 35.37 -0.22 -0.92
CA LEU A 13 36.11 -1.14 -1.79
C LEU A 13 36.08 -0.69 -3.25
N LEU A 14 34.91 -0.25 -3.76
CA LEU A 14 34.79 0.35 -5.09
C LEU A 14 35.69 1.57 -5.27
N PHE A 15 35.71 2.47 -4.28
CA PHE A 15 36.55 3.65 -4.29
C PHE A 15 38.04 3.30 -4.35
N TYR A 16 38.51 2.39 -3.47
CA TYR A 16 39.91 1.98 -3.45
C TYR A 16 40.32 1.23 -4.71
N HIS A 17 39.45 0.36 -5.23
CA HIS A 17 39.69 -0.34 -6.49
C HIS A 17 39.88 0.66 -7.65
N SER A 18 38.98 1.64 -7.78
CA SER A 18 39.09 2.70 -8.80
C SER A 18 40.36 3.53 -8.66
N ALA A 19 40.70 3.96 -7.44
CA ALA A 19 41.91 4.74 -7.19
C ALA A 19 43.19 3.96 -7.51
N MET A 20 43.23 2.66 -7.24
CA MET A 20 44.38 1.80 -7.57
C MET A 20 44.53 1.62 -9.09
N LEU A 21 43.43 1.40 -9.82
CA LEU A 21 43.47 1.32 -11.28
C LEU A 21 43.98 2.61 -11.92
N GLU A 22 43.53 3.78 -11.45
CA GLU A 22 43.99 5.07 -11.95
C GLU A 22 45.50 5.28 -11.74
N LYS A 23 46.00 4.92 -10.54
CA LYS A 23 47.44 5.00 -10.22
C LYS A 23 48.27 4.05 -11.06
N LEU A 24 47.78 2.85 -11.34
CA LEU A 24 48.48 1.88 -12.17
C LEU A 24 48.49 2.26 -13.64
N GLY A 25 47.38 2.77 -14.16
CA GLY A 25 47.31 3.28 -15.54
C GLY A 25 48.27 4.46 -15.78
N SER A 26 48.56 5.25 -14.74
CA SER A 26 49.46 6.40 -14.81
C SER A 26 50.96 6.05 -14.68
N ALA A 27 51.31 4.85 -14.21
CA ALA A 27 52.67 4.47 -13.79
C ALA A 27 53.46 3.64 -14.82
N GLY A 28 53.13 3.70 -16.12
CA GLY A 28 53.63 2.82 -17.19
C GLY A 28 55.12 2.88 -17.56
N GLY A 29 56.06 2.91 -16.60
CA GLY A 29 57.50 3.06 -16.84
C GLY A 29 58.46 2.02 -16.24
N GLU A 30 58.10 1.21 -15.23
CA GLU A 30 59.08 0.32 -14.56
C GLU A 30 58.55 -1.10 -14.27
N ASN A 31 59.15 -2.11 -14.92
CA ASN A 31 58.60 -3.46 -15.10
C ASN A 31 58.51 -4.39 -13.87
N ASN A 32 59.04 -4.03 -12.69
CA ASN A 32 59.06 -4.92 -11.52
C ASN A 32 58.07 -4.56 -10.40
N SER A 33 57.56 -3.32 -10.34
CA SER A 33 56.52 -2.93 -9.37
C SER A 33 55.11 -3.32 -9.81
N THR A 34 54.92 -3.55 -11.11
CA THR A 34 53.62 -3.80 -11.75
C THR A 34 52.97 -5.14 -11.39
N ILE A 35 53.78 -6.16 -11.06
CA ILE A 35 53.26 -7.51 -10.75
C ILE A 35 52.61 -7.56 -9.36
N ALA A 36 53.23 -6.94 -8.34
CA ALA A 36 52.72 -6.91 -6.97
C ALA A 36 51.47 -6.02 -6.83
N SER A 37 51.31 -5.02 -7.70
CA SER A 37 50.13 -4.17 -7.72
C SER A 37 48.94 -4.79 -8.43
N ALA A 38 49.17 -5.61 -9.46
CA ALA A 38 48.11 -6.36 -10.13
C ALA A 38 47.42 -7.32 -9.14
N SER A 39 48.19 -8.02 -8.30
CA SER A 39 47.63 -8.92 -7.29
C SER A 39 46.80 -8.21 -6.22
N ILE A 40 47.12 -6.96 -5.86
CA ILE A 40 46.32 -6.18 -4.89
C ILE A 40 44.97 -5.78 -5.49
N VAL A 41 44.93 -5.41 -6.76
CA VAL A 41 43.67 -5.08 -7.47
C VAL A 41 42.75 -6.30 -7.52
N ASP A 42 43.31 -7.47 -7.83
CA ASP A 42 42.56 -8.73 -7.86
C ASP A 42 41.98 -9.08 -6.48
N ILE A 43 42.78 -8.93 -5.41
CA ILE A 43 42.32 -9.14 -4.03
C ILE A 43 41.20 -8.15 -3.65
N LEU A 44 41.30 -6.88 -4.04
CA LEU A 44 40.25 -5.89 -3.78
C LEU A 44 38.94 -6.24 -4.49
N MET A 45 39.03 -6.76 -5.72
CA MET A 45 37.86 -7.22 -6.47
C MET A 45 37.21 -8.45 -5.83
N GLU A 46 38.00 -9.44 -5.40
CA GLU A 46 37.48 -10.60 -4.68
C GLU A 46 36.78 -10.18 -3.37
N CYS A 47 37.40 -9.28 -2.59
CA CYS A 47 36.78 -8.72 -1.38
C CYS A 47 35.47 -7.97 -1.68
N LEU A 48 35.41 -7.25 -2.81
CA LEU A 48 34.22 -6.52 -3.24
C LEU A 48 33.11 -7.50 -3.63
N GLU A 49 33.40 -8.55 -4.38
CA GLU A 49 32.43 -9.58 -4.77
C GLU A 49 31.84 -10.28 -3.53
N ASP A 50 32.68 -10.64 -2.56
CA ASP A 50 32.24 -11.22 -1.29
C ASP A 50 31.34 -10.27 -0.50
N ALA A 51 31.73 -8.99 -0.39
CA ALA A 51 30.95 -7.98 0.32
C ALA A 51 29.60 -7.72 -0.36
N VAL A 52 29.57 -7.67 -1.69
CA VAL A 52 28.35 -7.51 -2.50
C VAL A 52 27.44 -8.71 -2.34
N SER A 53 27.99 -9.92 -2.35
CA SER A 53 27.26 -11.17 -2.11
C SER A 53 26.63 -11.17 -0.71
N ALA A 54 27.40 -10.83 0.32
CA ALA A 54 26.92 -10.73 1.70
C ALA A 54 25.83 -9.67 1.87
N TYR A 55 25.99 -8.48 1.26
CA TYR A 55 24.97 -7.44 1.23
C TYR A 55 23.68 -7.93 0.57
N THR A 56 23.80 -8.53 -0.62
CA THR A 56 22.66 -9.02 -1.42
C THR A 56 21.91 -10.14 -0.70
N ALA A 57 22.62 -11.07 -0.05
CA ALA A 57 22.01 -12.09 0.78
C ALA A 57 21.28 -11.46 1.97
N SER A 58 21.92 -10.50 2.66
CA SER A 58 21.34 -9.85 3.84
C SER A 58 20.07 -9.07 3.52
N ILE A 59 20.05 -8.32 2.41
CA ILE A 59 18.85 -7.56 2.02
C ILE A 59 17.71 -8.47 1.57
N LYS A 60 18.01 -9.57 0.87
CA LYS A 60 17.01 -10.58 0.48
C LYS A 60 16.38 -11.27 1.68
N VAL A 61 17.21 -11.67 2.66
CA VAL A 61 16.71 -12.22 3.93
C VAL A 61 15.85 -11.18 4.64
N TYR A 62 16.32 -9.93 4.73
CA TYR A 62 15.56 -8.86 5.36
C TYR A 62 14.19 -8.66 4.71
N GLY A 63 14.14 -8.53 3.38
CA GLY A 63 12.89 -8.41 2.62
C GLY A 63 11.95 -9.62 2.80
N ALA A 64 12.49 -10.84 2.78
CA ALA A 64 11.70 -12.05 3.02
C ALA A 64 11.13 -12.15 4.43
N THR A 65 11.84 -11.58 5.42
CA THR A 65 11.40 -11.58 6.83
C THR A 65 10.63 -10.32 7.22
N ILE A 66 10.43 -9.36 6.31
CA ILE A 66 9.91 -8.05 6.69
C ILE A 66 8.51 -8.16 7.30
N ASP A 67 7.71 -9.09 6.78
CA ASP A 67 6.36 -9.36 7.26
C ASP A 67 6.32 -9.98 8.66
N SER A 68 7.44 -10.56 9.10
CA SER A 68 7.59 -11.22 10.40
C SER A 68 8.07 -10.28 11.51
N PHE A 69 8.49 -9.05 11.21
CA PHE A 69 8.90 -8.10 12.24
C PHE A 69 7.71 -7.62 13.06
N VAL A 70 7.93 -7.50 14.38
CA VAL A 70 6.99 -6.85 15.28
C VAL A 70 7.11 -5.34 15.08
N GLY A 71 6.03 -4.69 14.64
CA GLY A 71 5.96 -3.25 14.45
C GLY A 71 5.41 -2.85 13.09
N ASP A 72 5.58 -1.57 12.75
CA ASP A 72 5.15 -1.04 11.46
C ASP A 72 6.19 -1.36 10.38
N GLN A 73 5.83 -2.28 9.49
CA GLN A 73 6.68 -2.73 8.39
C GLN A 73 7.05 -1.58 7.44
N SER A 74 6.15 -0.60 7.24
CA SER A 74 6.40 0.57 6.39
C SER A 74 7.41 1.52 7.00
N MET A 75 7.36 1.72 8.32
CA MET A 75 8.38 2.46 9.05
C MET A 75 9.75 1.77 8.95
N ILE A 76 9.79 0.46 9.14
CA ILE A 76 11.01 -0.35 9.07
C ILE A 76 11.62 -0.27 7.66
N ALA A 77 10.81 -0.47 6.62
CA ALA A 77 11.21 -0.36 5.22
C ALA A 77 11.73 1.03 4.87
N SER A 78 10.98 2.08 5.22
CA SER A 78 11.38 3.48 4.99
C SER A 78 12.71 3.78 5.65
N THR A 79 12.88 3.39 6.92
CA THR A 79 14.12 3.62 7.67
C THR A 79 15.32 2.95 6.99
N LEU A 80 15.15 1.72 6.50
CA LEU A 80 16.22 1.02 5.78
C LEU A 80 16.55 1.70 4.45
N VAL A 81 15.54 2.09 3.67
CA VAL A 81 15.73 2.79 2.39
C VAL A 81 16.44 4.11 2.61
N ASP A 82 16.03 4.91 3.59
CA ASP A 82 16.65 6.19 3.94
C ASP A 82 18.10 5.97 4.38
N LEU A 83 18.37 4.96 5.22
CA LEU A 83 19.72 4.66 5.70
C LEU A 83 20.67 4.26 4.57
N ILE A 84 20.23 3.42 3.63
CA ILE A 84 21.05 3.02 2.47
C ILE A 84 21.24 4.19 1.51
N SER A 85 20.20 4.98 1.28
CA SER A 85 20.25 6.18 0.44
C SER A 85 21.24 7.21 0.99
N ASP A 86 21.18 7.50 2.30
CA ASP A 86 22.14 8.35 3.00
C ASP A 86 23.56 7.79 2.93
N THR A 87 23.74 6.49 3.15
CA THR A 87 25.05 5.83 3.02
C THR A 87 25.61 5.97 1.60
N ARG A 88 24.75 5.84 0.57
CA ARG A 88 25.13 5.98 -0.83
C ARG A 88 25.66 7.38 -1.12
N THR A 89 24.96 8.42 -0.67
CA THR A 89 25.36 9.82 -0.92
C THR A 89 26.63 10.24 -0.18
N LYS A 90 26.92 9.63 0.98
CA LYS A 90 28.11 9.92 1.79
C LYS A 90 29.36 9.16 1.35
N SER A 91 29.21 8.02 0.69
CA SER A 91 30.34 7.18 0.30
C SER A 91 30.92 7.60 -1.05
N PRO A 92 32.24 7.86 -1.14
CA PRO A 92 32.88 8.26 -2.40
C PRO A 92 32.84 7.17 -3.46
N GLY A 93 32.61 5.90 -3.06
CA GLY A 93 32.52 4.75 -3.95
C GLY A 93 31.29 4.70 -4.85
N TYR A 94 30.29 5.54 -4.59
CA TYR A 94 29.07 5.62 -5.39
C TYR A 94 29.00 6.89 -6.24
N ALA A 95 30.11 7.62 -6.37
CA ALA A 95 30.23 8.68 -7.35
C ALA A 95 30.01 8.11 -8.76
N ALA A 96 29.41 8.92 -9.65
CA ALA A 96 28.91 8.48 -10.96
C ALA A 96 30.00 7.95 -11.91
N ASP A 97 31.28 8.16 -11.60
CA ASP A 97 32.40 7.92 -12.52
C ASP A 97 33.17 6.61 -12.24
N ILE A 98 32.76 5.81 -11.24
CA ILE A 98 33.45 4.56 -10.91
C ILE A 98 32.95 3.41 -11.77
N ALA A 99 33.76 3.00 -12.74
CA ALA A 99 33.51 1.82 -13.56
C ALA A 99 33.59 0.54 -12.71
N CYS A 100 32.58 -0.32 -12.81
CA CYS A 100 32.55 -1.63 -12.17
C CYS A 100 31.83 -2.65 -13.05
N ALA A 101 31.98 -3.94 -12.72
CA ALA A 101 31.30 -5.00 -13.45
C ALA A 101 29.77 -4.84 -13.35
N PRO A 102 28.99 -5.09 -14.43
CA PRO A 102 27.55 -4.84 -14.45
C PRO A 102 26.78 -5.50 -13.31
N HIS A 103 27.11 -6.75 -12.97
CA HIS A 103 26.46 -7.50 -11.90
C HIS A 103 26.69 -6.89 -10.50
N ILE A 104 27.86 -6.27 -10.26
CA ILE A 104 28.15 -5.53 -9.02
C ILE A 104 27.31 -4.26 -8.98
N SER A 105 27.27 -3.50 -10.09
CA SER A 105 26.49 -2.27 -10.20
C SER A 105 24.99 -2.50 -9.97
N GLU A 106 24.45 -3.59 -10.51
CA GLU A 106 23.06 -4.01 -10.36
C GLU A 106 22.77 -4.42 -8.91
N SER A 107 23.65 -5.22 -8.31
CA SER A 107 23.54 -5.67 -6.91
C SER A 107 23.62 -4.53 -5.90
N LEU A 108 24.37 -3.48 -6.21
CA LEU A 108 24.47 -2.28 -5.38
C LEU A 108 23.50 -1.16 -5.79
N SER A 109 22.58 -1.42 -6.72
CA SER A 109 21.62 -0.43 -7.17
C SER A 109 20.54 -0.15 -6.11
N LEU A 110 20.06 1.09 -6.05
CA LEU A 110 18.86 1.41 -5.26
C LEU A 110 17.60 0.74 -5.81
N ASN A 111 17.63 0.31 -7.08
CA ASN A 111 16.51 -0.42 -7.69
C ASN A 111 16.34 -1.80 -7.04
N LEU A 112 17.42 -2.57 -6.87
CA LEU A 112 17.36 -3.88 -6.17
C LEU A 112 16.86 -3.72 -4.72
N LEU A 113 17.31 -2.66 -4.03
CA LEU A 113 16.83 -2.32 -2.69
C LEU A 113 15.31 -2.08 -2.69
N CYS A 114 14.82 -1.24 -3.60
CA CYS A 114 13.39 -0.96 -3.71
C CYS A 114 12.60 -2.22 -4.07
N GLU A 115 13.08 -3.04 -5.01
CA GLU A 115 12.43 -4.29 -5.38
C GLU A 115 12.34 -5.29 -4.24
N THR A 116 13.39 -5.41 -3.45
CA THR A 116 13.47 -6.37 -2.36
C THR A 116 12.66 -5.92 -1.15
N ILE A 117 12.61 -4.62 -0.87
CA ILE A 117 12.04 -4.06 0.36
C ILE A 117 10.66 -3.45 0.13
N LEU A 118 10.49 -2.57 -0.85
CA LEU A 118 9.23 -1.87 -1.06
C LEU A 118 8.14 -2.81 -1.58
N LYS A 119 8.47 -3.74 -2.49
CA LYS A 119 7.47 -4.66 -3.07
C LYS A 119 6.64 -5.43 -2.02
N PRO A 120 7.24 -6.19 -1.08
CA PRO A 120 6.45 -6.87 -0.05
C PRO A 120 5.75 -5.87 0.89
N THR A 121 6.41 -4.78 1.26
CA THR A 121 5.86 -3.78 2.19
C THR A 121 4.64 -3.03 1.65
N ILE A 122 4.61 -2.73 0.35
CA ILE A 122 3.46 -2.08 -0.29
C ILE A 122 2.25 -3.01 -0.22
N ALA A 123 2.44 -4.32 -0.46
CA ALA A 123 1.35 -5.30 -0.42
C ALA A 123 0.76 -5.45 0.99
N SER A 124 1.58 -5.33 2.03
CA SER A 124 1.14 -5.46 3.42
C SER A 124 0.64 -4.15 4.05
N CYS A 125 0.84 -3.01 3.39
CA CYS A 125 0.44 -1.69 3.87
C CYS A 125 -1.07 -1.57 4.11
N ARG A 126 -1.49 -1.06 5.27
CA ARG A 126 -2.92 -0.98 5.67
C ARG A 126 -3.42 0.43 5.97
N SER A 127 -2.56 1.43 5.94
CA SER A 127 -2.92 2.82 6.28
C SER A 127 -2.37 3.78 5.23
N LEU A 128 -3.03 4.93 5.05
CA LEU A 128 -2.54 5.99 4.17
C LEU A 128 -1.30 6.70 4.73
N GLU A 129 -1.08 6.65 6.05
CA GLU A 129 0.15 7.19 6.64
C GLU A 129 1.36 6.34 6.23
N ASN A 130 1.19 5.03 6.21
CA ASN A 130 2.22 4.08 5.83
C ASN A 130 2.60 4.24 4.35
N THR A 131 1.63 4.45 3.45
CA THR A 131 1.92 4.75 2.04
C THR A 131 2.71 6.05 1.87
N GLU A 132 2.37 7.09 2.64
CA GLU A 132 3.12 8.36 2.63
C GLU A 132 4.57 8.20 3.13
N MET A 133 4.80 7.37 4.15
CA MET A 133 6.17 7.01 4.58
C MET A 133 6.96 6.36 3.44
N LEU A 134 6.36 5.39 2.75
CA LEU A 134 7.01 4.72 1.61
C LEU A 134 7.27 5.67 0.44
N LYS A 135 6.36 6.60 0.15
CA LYS A 135 6.60 7.67 -0.86
C LYS A 135 7.78 8.54 -0.46
N SER A 136 7.86 8.95 0.80
CA SER A 136 8.96 9.77 1.30
C SER A 136 10.31 9.06 1.14
N ALA A 137 10.38 7.79 1.53
CA ALA A 137 11.57 6.96 1.35
C ALA A 137 11.96 6.81 -0.14
N LEU A 138 10.98 6.61 -1.02
CA LEU A 138 11.23 6.53 -2.46
C LEU A 138 11.76 7.86 -3.02
N ILE A 139 11.24 9.00 -2.55
CA ILE A 139 11.78 10.33 -2.90
C ILE A 139 13.23 10.47 -2.43
N THR A 140 13.57 10.00 -1.23
CA THR A 140 14.95 9.97 -0.73
C THR A 140 15.85 9.12 -1.63
N ALA A 141 15.37 7.94 -2.06
CA ALA A 141 16.09 7.07 -2.98
C ALA A 141 16.33 7.75 -4.34
N CYS A 142 15.33 8.42 -4.90
CA CYS A 142 15.45 9.21 -6.14
C CYS A 142 16.53 10.30 -6.01
N LYS A 143 16.52 11.06 -4.92
CA LYS A 143 17.54 12.07 -4.63
C LYS A 143 18.95 11.49 -4.47
N SER A 144 19.04 10.19 -4.16
CA SER A 144 20.29 9.47 -3.93
C SER A 144 20.77 8.66 -5.15
N GLY A 145 20.14 8.86 -6.31
CA GLY A 145 20.58 8.28 -7.58
C GLY A 145 19.73 7.12 -8.11
N LEU A 146 18.54 6.86 -7.54
CA LEU A 146 17.54 6.03 -8.21
C LEU A 146 16.96 6.82 -9.39
N SER A 147 16.98 6.24 -10.60
CA SER A 147 16.45 6.93 -11.78
C SER A 147 14.93 7.08 -11.69
N PRO A 148 14.35 8.16 -12.25
CA PRO A 148 12.90 8.33 -12.30
C PRO A 148 12.19 7.15 -12.96
N ASP A 149 12.76 6.61 -14.04
CA ASP A 149 12.20 5.46 -14.76
C ASP A 149 12.14 4.19 -13.90
N ALA A 150 13.16 3.96 -13.06
CA ALA A 150 13.18 2.84 -12.12
C ALA A 150 12.26 3.06 -10.90
N ALA A 151 11.99 4.32 -10.55
CA ALA A 151 11.09 4.68 -9.46
C ALA A 151 9.61 4.56 -9.85
N GLN A 152 9.27 4.79 -11.11
CA GLN A 152 7.89 4.88 -11.58
C GLN A 152 7.00 3.67 -11.21
N PRO A 153 7.45 2.40 -11.38
CA PRO A 153 6.63 1.24 -10.99
C PRO A 153 6.26 1.23 -9.51
N TRP A 154 7.13 1.75 -8.64
CA TRP A 154 6.90 1.84 -7.21
C TRP A 154 5.92 2.96 -6.87
N ILE A 155 6.00 4.09 -7.57
CA ILE A 155 5.03 5.18 -7.45
C ILE A 155 3.63 4.65 -7.81
N ASP A 156 3.50 3.98 -8.95
CA ASP A 156 2.22 3.44 -9.42
C ASP A 156 1.67 2.39 -8.47
N ALA A 157 2.52 1.50 -7.94
CA ALA A 157 2.13 0.49 -6.96
C ALA A 157 1.64 1.11 -5.64
N ILE A 158 2.31 2.16 -5.15
CA ILE A 158 1.87 2.87 -3.93
C ILE A 158 0.52 3.56 -4.18
N LEU A 159 0.35 4.25 -5.32
CA LEU A 159 -0.91 4.92 -5.65
C LEU A 159 -2.07 3.93 -5.82
N ALA A 160 -1.82 2.77 -6.45
CA ALA A 160 -2.80 1.70 -6.53
C ALA A 160 -3.19 1.19 -5.13
N ARG A 161 -2.21 1.00 -4.25
CA ARG A 161 -2.47 0.55 -2.88
C ARG A 161 -3.27 1.58 -2.07
N GLU A 162 -3.00 2.87 -2.23
CA GLU A 162 -3.79 3.93 -1.58
C GLU A 162 -5.26 3.87 -1.98
N LYS A 163 -5.53 3.66 -3.27
CA LYS A 163 -6.89 3.50 -3.78
C LYS A 163 -7.58 2.30 -3.15
N ASP A 164 -6.88 1.18 -2.99
CA ASP A 164 -7.43 -0.01 -2.35
C ASP A 164 -7.72 0.24 -0.86
N ILE A 165 -6.80 0.89 -0.13
CA ILE A 165 -7.01 1.26 1.27
C ILE A 165 -8.23 2.18 1.43
N VAL A 166 -8.39 3.19 0.57
CA VAL A 166 -9.56 4.07 0.59
C VAL A 166 -10.84 3.28 0.32
N LYS A 167 -10.82 2.34 -0.64
CA LYS A 167 -11.96 1.47 -0.93
C LYS A 167 -12.34 0.61 0.28
N ASP A 168 -11.37 0.01 0.96
CA ASP A 168 -11.60 -0.80 2.16
C ASP A 168 -12.21 0.05 3.28
N LEU A 169 -11.70 1.27 3.49
CA LEU A 169 -12.27 2.22 4.45
C LEU A 169 -13.71 2.60 4.12
N VAL A 170 -14.02 2.83 2.84
CA VAL A 170 -15.39 3.09 2.38
C VAL A 170 -16.29 1.90 2.67
N THR A 171 -15.84 0.67 2.42
CA THR A 171 -16.61 -0.54 2.75
C THR A 171 -16.89 -0.64 4.24
N ILE A 172 -15.87 -0.49 5.08
CA ILE A 172 -16.01 -0.53 6.55
C ILE A 172 -16.99 0.53 7.05
N GLU A 173 -16.86 1.76 6.56
CA GLU A 173 -17.76 2.86 6.96
C GLU A 173 -19.18 2.67 6.42
N THR A 174 -19.33 2.10 5.22
CA THR A 174 -20.65 1.75 4.67
C THR A 174 -21.34 0.72 5.57
N ASP A 175 -20.65 -0.34 5.95
CA ASP A 175 -21.18 -1.37 6.84
C ASP A 175 -21.55 -0.80 8.22
N ARG A 176 -20.72 0.10 8.76
CA ARG A 176 -20.98 0.81 10.01
C ARG A 176 -22.26 1.66 9.91
N VAL A 177 -22.38 2.48 8.87
CA VAL A 177 -23.56 3.34 8.64
C VAL A 177 -24.81 2.49 8.43
N LEU A 178 -24.73 1.40 7.67
CA LEU A 178 -25.85 0.47 7.47
C LEU A 178 -26.31 -0.10 8.82
N LYS A 179 -25.38 -0.53 9.68
CA LYS A 179 -25.70 -1.06 11.00
C LYS A 179 -26.30 -0.01 11.93
N GLU A 180 -25.70 1.18 12.01
CA GLU A 180 -26.17 2.28 12.88
C GLU A 180 -27.54 2.84 12.44
N SER A 181 -27.83 2.78 11.14
CA SER A 181 -29.12 3.21 10.59
C SER A 181 -30.20 2.11 10.65
N GLY A 182 -29.89 0.91 11.17
CA GLY A 182 -30.85 -0.19 11.32
C GLY A 182 -31.19 -0.95 10.02
N ILE A 183 -30.80 -0.42 8.86
CA ILE A 183 -31.02 -1.09 7.57
C ILE A 183 -30.04 -2.24 7.32
N GLY A 184 -28.89 -2.25 7.98
CA GLY A 184 -27.88 -3.30 7.84
C GLY A 184 -28.40 -4.68 8.25
N GLU A 185 -29.23 -4.75 9.30
CA GLU A 185 -29.88 -6.01 9.70
C GLU A 185 -30.88 -6.50 8.65
N LEU A 186 -31.72 -5.59 8.13
CA LEU A 186 -32.64 -5.89 7.04
C LEU A 186 -31.89 -6.35 5.79
N PHE A 187 -30.79 -5.70 5.43
CA PHE A 187 -29.97 -6.11 4.28
C PHE A 187 -29.33 -7.49 4.50
N GLY A 188 -28.93 -7.79 5.74
CA GLY A 188 -28.49 -9.11 6.15
C GLY A 188 -29.56 -10.18 5.90
N TYR A 189 -30.77 -10.00 6.45
CA TYR A 189 -31.89 -10.93 6.23
C TYR A 189 -32.27 -11.04 4.74
N PHE A 190 -32.23 -9.93 4.01
CA PHE A 190 -32.49 -9.89 2.57
C PHE A 190 -31.48 -10.74 1.79
N SER A 191 -30.20 -10.66 2.15
CA SER A 191 -29.14 -11.39 1.47
C SER A 191 -29.29 -12.90 1.66
N HIS A 192 -29.67 -13.35 2.87
CA HIS A 192 -29.94 -14.77 3.15
C HIS A 192 -31.18 -15.31 2.43
N ARG A 193 -32.13 -14.46 2.01
CA ARG A 193 -33.28 -14.90 1.20
C ARG A 193 -32.84 -15.46 -0.17
N ARG A 194 -31.66 -15.10 -0.68
CA ARG A 194 -31.11 -15.71 -1.90
C ARG A 194 -30.86 -17.22 -1.75
N ASP A 195 -30.72 -17.72 -0.53
CA ASP A 195 -30.53 -19.14 -0.23
C ASP A 195 -31.84 -19.94 -0.24
N PHE A 196 -33.00 -19.27 -0.21
CA PHE A 196 -34.34 -19.89 -0.17
C PHE A 196 -35.24 -19.41 -1.33
N PRO A 197 -34.92 -19.79 -2.58
CA PRO A 197 -35.73 -19.40 -3.73
C PRO A 197 -37.15 -19.98 -3.62
N GLY A 198 -38.16 -19.15 -3.88
CA GLY A 198 -39.58 -19.54 -3.92
C GLY A 198 -40.38 -19.25 -2.64
N ILE A 199 -39.72 -18.81 -1.55
CA ILE A 199 -40.42 -18.31 -0.37
C ILE A 199 -40.72 -16.81 -0.57
N PRO A 200 -41.96 -16.33 -0.31
CA PRO A 200 -42.27 -14.90 -0.31
C PRO A 200 -41.40 -14.16 0.71
N LEU A 201 -40.97 -12.95 0.37
CA LEU A 201 -40.09 -12.16 1.24
C LEU A 201 -40.71 -11.92 2.63
N SER A 202 -42.03 -11.72 2.69
CA SER A 202 -42.77 -11.53 3.95
C SER A 202 -42.81 -12.75 4.88
N ALA A 203 -42.42 -13.93 4.38
CA ALA A 203 -42.34 -15.16 5.16
C ALA A 203 -40.90 -15.50 5.60
N CYS A 204 -39.90 -14.71 5.19
CA CYS A 204 -38.52 -14.88 5.62
C CYS A 204 -38.32 -14.33 7.04
N PRO A 205 -37.56 -15.00 7.92
CA PRO A 205 -37.23 -14.49 9.25
C PRO A 205 -36.59 -13.10 9.18
N GLY A 206 -37.07 -12.16 9.99
CA GLY A 206 -36.58 -10.77 10.02
C GLY A 206 -37.09 -9.89 8.87
N MET A 207 -37.93 -10.44 7.98
CA MET A 207 -38.60 -9.75 6.88
C MET A 207 -40.12 -9.88 6.96
N ASP A 208 -40.67 -10.26 8.09
CA ASP A 208 -42.12 -10.13 8.28
C ASP A 208 -42.54 -8.64 8.26
N PRO A 209 -43.82 -8.34 7.98
CA PRO A 209 -44.27 -6.96 7.81
C PRO A 209 -43.99 -6.03 9.00
N ASP A 210 -44.03 -6.54 10.23
CA ASP A 210 -43.80 -5.74 11.43
C ASP A 210 -42.31 -5.45 11.60
N SER A 211 -41.46 -6.47 11.50
CA SER A 211 -39.99 -6.31 11.56
C SER A 211 -39.47 -5.37 10.47
N LEU A 212 -39.96 -5.51 9.24
CA LEU A 212 -39.56 -4.65 8.13
C LEU A 212 -39.98 -3.19 8.38
N LYS A 213 -41.22 -2.98 8.82
CA LYS A 213 -41.75 -1.64 9.12
C LYS A 213 -40.95 -0.96 10.23
N ASP A 214 -40.62 -1.69 11.29
CA ASP A 214 -39.83 -1.16 12.40
C ASP A 214 -38.40 -0.82 11.97
N GLY A 215 -37.75 -1.70 11.19
CA GLY A 215 -36.41 -1.45 10.66
C GLY A 215 -36.36 -0.25 9.71
N LEU A 216 -37.34 -0.11 8.82
CA LEU A 216 -37.44 1.04 7.92
C LEU A 216 -37.76 2.34 8.66
N LYS A 217 -38.58 2.29 9.71
CA LYS A 217 -38.86 3.44 10.57
C LYS A 217 -37.58 3.90 11.29
N ALA A 218 -36.76 2.97 11.78
CA ALA A 218 -35.47 3.29 12.37
C ALA A 218 -34.53 3.92 11.32
N PHE A 219 -34.46 3.35 10.12
CA PHE A 219 -33.68 3.87 9.00
C PHE A 219 -34.08 5.30 8.64
N TYR A 220 -35.36 5.57 8.40
CA TYR A 220 -35.83 6.91 8.06
C TYR A 220 -35.60 7.91 9.19
N SER A 221 -35.71 7.47 10.45
CA SER A 221 -35.40 8.33 11.60
C SER A 221 -33.91 8.73 11.60
N SER A 222 -33.02 7.81 11.22
CA SER A 222 -31.59 8.10 11.09
C SER A 222 -31.26 9.10 9.98
N LEU A 223 -32.07 9.21 8.92
CA LEU A 223 -31.81 10.14 7.80
C LEU A 223 -31.84 11.61 8.23
N TYR A 224 -32.51 11.95 9.33
CA TYR A 224 -32.54 13.31 9.87
C TYR A 224 -31.31 13.66 10.73
N ALA A 225 -30.58 12.64 11.19
CA ALA A 225 -29.33 12.79 11.92
C ALA A 225 -28.38 11.65 11.49
N PRO A 226 -27.94 11.67 10.22
CA PRO A 226 -27.26 10.52 9.63
C PRO A 226 -25.93 10.29 10.34
N PRO A 227 -25.57 9.02 10.60
CA PRO A 227 -24.26 8.71 11.15
C PRO A 227 -23.20 9.18 10.14
N LEU A 228 -22.41 10.17 10.54
CA LEU A 228 -21.41 10.75 9.66
C LEU A 228 -20.26 9.76 9.48
N PRO A 229 -19.85 9.45 8.23
CA PRO A 229 -18.68 8.62 7.99
C PRO A 229 -17.41 9.27 8.55
N GLN A 230 -16.66 8.50 9.32
CA GLN A 230 -15.46 8.96 10.01
C GLN A 230 -14.22 8.51 9.24
N PHE A 231 -13.71 9.39 8.37
CA PHE A 231 -12.48 9.16 7.61
C PHE A 231 -11.29 9.87 8.24
N GLU A 232 -11.04 9.60 9.53
CA GLU A 232 -9.99 10.28 10.32
C GLU A 232 -8.57 10.06 9.73
N GLY A 233 -8.35 8.95 9.02
CA GLY A 233 -7.09 8.64 8.36
C GLY A 233 -6.86 9.31 7.00
N ILE A 234 -7.86 9.94 6.39
CA ILE A 234 -7.74 10.58 5.06
C ILE A 234 -7.44 12.06 5.24
N LYS A 235 -6.19 12.49 4.99
CA LYS A 235 -5.76 13.89 5.09
C LYS A 235 -6.31 14.76 3.94
N ASP A 236 -6.33 14.23 2.73
CA ASP A 236 -6.78 14.95 1.54
C ASP A 236 -8.31 15.19 1.58
N GLN A 237 -8.71 16.47 1.49
CA GLN A 237 -10.12 16.87 1.60
C GLN A 237 -10.97 16.36 0.43
N LYS A 238 -10.41 16.30 -0.78
CA LYS A 238 -11.11 15.82 -1.97
C LYS A 238 -11.32 14.31 -1.88
N VAL A 239 -10.29 13.55 -1.53
CA VAL A 239 -10.41 12.09 -1.31
C VAL A 239 -11.41 11.79 -0.19
N ARG A 240 -11.39 12.58 0.89
CA ARG A 240 -12.36 12.44 1.99
C ARG A 240 -13.80 12.70 1.53
N HIS A 241 -14.01 13.75 0.75
CA HIS A 241 -15.31 14.05 0.15
C HIS A 241 -15.79 12.91 -0.76
N ASP A 242 -14.91 12.40 -1.63
CA ASP A 242 -15.23 11.31 -2.56
C ASP A 242 -15.53 10.01 -1.82
N ALA A 243 -14.81 9.69 -0.75
CA ALA A 243 -15.06 8.54 0.11
C ALA A 243 -16.43 8.62 0.83
N ARG A 244 -16.82 9.82 1.32
CA ARG A 244 -18.16 10.06 1.88
C ARG A 244 -19.25 9.86 0.83
N SER A 245 -19.07 10.42 -0.35
CA SER A 245 -20.00 10.25 -1.47
C SER A 245 -20.18 8.78 -1.86
N GLN A 246 -19.09 8.01 -1.89
CA GLN A 246 -19.13 6.56 -2.12
C GLN A 246 -19.85 5.80 -1.00
N THR A 247 -19.63 6.19 0.26
CA THR A 247 -20.33 5.60 1.42
C THR A 247 -21.83 5.81 1.32
N VAL A 248 -22.26 7.05 1.04
CA VAL A 248 -23.67 7.37 0.81
C VAL A 248 -24.24 6.55 -0.35
N THR A 249 -23.48 6.43 -1.44
CA THR A 249 -23.88 5.60 -2.59
C THR A 249 -24.05 4.12 -2.20
N GLY A 250 -23.16 3.57 -1.38
CA GLY A 250 -23.27 2.21 -0.85
C GLY A 250 -24.53 2.00 -0.02
N VAL A 251 -24.85 2.95 0.88
CA VAL A 251 -26.07 2.92 1.71
C VAL A 251 -27.33 3.01 0.85
N VAL A 252 -27.35 3.92 -0.12
CA VAL A 252 -28.47 4.09 -1.06
C VAL A 252 -28.67 2.83 -1.89
N ASN A 253 -27.59 2.18 -2.33
CA ASN A 253 -27.68 0.95 -3.12
C ASN A 253 -28.25 -0.21 -2.29
N ALA A 254 -27.79 -0.39 -1.05
CA ALA A 254 -28.36 -1.41 -0.15
C ALA A 254 -29.86 -1.17 0.08
N TYR A 255 -30.26 0.08 0.31
CA TYR A 255 -31.67 0.43 0.42
C TYR A 255 -32.45 0.17 -0.87
N ARG A 256 -31.87 0.52 -2.01
CA ARG A 256 -32.48 0.31 -3.33
C ARG A 256 -32.77 -1.17 -3.57
N GLU A 257 -31.84 -2.06 -3.26
CA GLU A 257 -32.06 -3.51 -3.38
C GLU A 257 -33.23 -4.00 -2.53
N ILE A 258 -33.33 -3.54 -1.27
CA ILE A 258 -34.43 -3.88 -0.38
C ILE A 258 -35.75 -3.30 -0.92
N TYR A 259 -35.76 -2.03 -1.34
CA TYR A 259 -36.93 -1.34 -1.87
C TYR A 259 -37.47 -2.01 -3.13
N GLU A 260 -36.61 -2.30 -4.10
CA GLU A 260 -36.97 -3.01 -5.33
C GLU A 260 -37.47 -4.42 -5.02
N ALA A 261 -36.85 -5.10 -4.06
CA ALA A 261 -37.32 -6.41 -3.64
C ALA A 261 -38.70 -6.37 -3.00
N ILE A 262 -39.01 -5.41 -2.12
CA ILE A 262 -40.32 -5.28 -1.46
C ILE A 262 -41.42 -4.92 -2.46
N THR A 263 -41.10 -4.01 -3.39
CA THR A 263 -42.05 -3.50 -4.40
C THR A 263 -42.26 -4.46 -5.58
N SER A 264 -41.48 -5.54 -5.67
CA SER A 264 -41.67 -6.58 -6.68
C SER A 264 -42.94 -7.42 -6.44
N ASP A 265 -43.47 -8.00 -7.52
CA ASP A 265 -44.64 -8.87 -7.44
C ASP A 265 -44.32 -10.18 -6.68
N GLY A 266 -45.29 -10.69 -5.91
CA GLY A 266 -45.17 -11.99 -5.24
C GLY A 266 -44.35 -12.00 -3.94
N THR A 267 -44.05 -10.83 -3.37
CA THR A 267 -43.29 -10.67 -2.12
C THR A 267 -44.09 -11.01 -0.86
N GLY A 268 -45.43 -10.99 -0.97
CA GLY A 268 -46.34 -11.29 0.12
C GLY A 268 -46.66 -10.11 1.05
N TYR A 269 -46.17 -8.90 0.76
CA TYR A 269 -46.61 -7.68 1.43
C TYR A 269 -47.91 -7.15 0.81
N LYS A 270 -48.94 -6.94 1.62
CA LYS A 270 -50.24 -6.42 1.18
C LYS A 270 -50.35 -4.89 1.30
N ASP A 271 -49.60 -4.32 2.23
CA ASP A 271 -49.54 -2.89 2.49
C ASP A 271 -48.09 -2.44 2.35
N LEU A 272 -47.88 -1.38 1.57
CA LEU A 272 -46.57 -0.76 1.32
C LEU A 272 -46.52 0.69 1.83
N SER A 273 -47.54 1.13 2.58
CA SER A 273 -47.65 2.49 3.10
C SER A 273 -46.52 2.87 4.07
N PHE A 274 -45.80 1.88 4.60
CA PHE A 274 -44.63 2.09 5.44
C PHE A 274 -43.38 2.54 4.66
N LEU A 275 -43.36 2.42 3.33
CA LEU A 275 -42.27 2.93 2.48
C LEU A 275 -42.37 4.46 2.36
N GLY A 276 -41.76 5.17 3.31
CA GLY A 276 -41.82 6.64 3.41
C GLY A 276 -40.97 7.38 2.37
N HIS A 277 -39.92 6.74 1.85
CA HIS A 277 -38.98 7.37 0.91
C HIS A 277 -38.61 6.43 -0.23
N ASN A 278 -38.51 6.92 -1.46
CA ASN A 278 -37.87 6.17 -2.53
C ASN A 278 -36.32 6.32 -2.48
N PRO A 279 -35.55 5.47 -3.17
CA PRO A 279 -34.08 5.52 -3.12
C PRO A 279 -33.46 6.87 -3.50
N ASP A 280 -34.09 7.62 -4.40
CA ASP A 280 -33.56 8.93 -4.83
C ASP A 280 -33.82 10.02 -3.78
N GLN A 281 -34.92 9.92 -3.05
CA GLN A 281 -35.19 10.76 -1.86
C GLN A 281 -34.20 10.45 -0.73
N VAL A 282 -33.91 9.17 -0.47
CA VAL A 282 -32.88 8.78 0.51
C VAL A 282 -31.51 9.33 0.11
N LYS A 283 -31.14 9.22 -1.17
CA LYS A 283 -29.90 9.82 -1.68
C LYS A 283 -29.85 11.32 -1.41
N MET A 284 -30.94 12.05 -1.68
CA MET A 284 -31.00 13.48 -1.42
C MET A 284 -30.81 13.80 0.07
N LEU A 285 -31.47 13.07 0.96
CA LEU A 285 -31.37 13.28 2.41
C LEU A 285 -29.97 13.01 2.97
N LEU A 286 -29.27 12.00 2.45
CA LEU A 286 -27.90 11.66 2.87
C LEU A 286 -26.81 12.51 2.22
N SER A 287 -27.14 13.26 1.15
CA SER A 287 -26.20 14.12 0.43
C SER A 287 -26.22 15.59 0.92
N LEU A 288 -27.10 15.91 1.87
CA LEU A 288 -27.19 17.21 2.55
C LEU A 288 -26.11 17.33 3.63
#